data_AF-A0A1Q2MF90-F1
#
_entry.id   AF-A0A1Q2MF90-F1
#
_cell.length_a   1.000
_cell.length_b   1.000
_cell.length_c   1.000
_cell.angle_alpha   90.00
_cell.angle_beta   90.00
_cell.angle_gamma   90.00
#
_symmetry.space_group_name_H-M   'P 1'
#
loop_
_entity.id
_entity.type
_entity.pdbx_description
1 polymer ?
#
loop_
_entity_poly.entity_id
_entity_poly.type
_entity_poly.pdbx_seq_one_letter_code
_entity_poly.pdbx_strand_id
1 'polypeptide(L)'
;MKDEQTDNVIPPDGSVCSDLLTEQELIEYLRIPAVSKAEDYHNVIAHLKRVHDLPYIHICRQPLYPVNAIRQWIEEITISKK
;
A
#
# COMPACT_ATOMS: atom_id res chain seq x y z
N MET A 1 -11.74 38.40 2.37
CA MET A 1 -11.13 37.32 3.16
C MET A 1 -11.49 36.04 2.44
N LYS A 2 -10.48 35.32 1.92
CA LYS A 2 -10.68 34.12 1.10
C LYS A 2 -10.69 32.94 2.06
N ASP A 3 -11.87 32.53 2.47
CA ASP A 3 -12.07 31.25 3.14
C ASP A 3 -12.20 30.21 2.03
N GLU A 4 -11.06 29.76 1.51
CA GLU A 4 -10.95 28.61 0.61
C GLU A 4 -11.14 27.35 1.46
N GLN A 5 -12.40 27.07 1.78
CA GLN A 5 -12.82 25.80 2.33
C GLN A 5 -12.93 24.81 1.17
N THR A 6 -11.81 24.20 0.78
CA THR A 6 -11.84 23.06 -0.15
C THR A 6 -12.53 21.90 0.53
N ASP A 7 -13.81 21.77 0.20
CA ASP A 7 -14.48 20.52 -0.16
C ASP A 7 -13.71 19.27 0.30
N ASN A 8 -14.03 18.79 1.50
CA ASN A 8 -13.83 17.38 1.81
C ASN A 8 -14.79 16.62 0.90
N VAL A 9 -14.30 16.27 -0.30
CA VAL A 9 -14.95 15.33 -1.23
C VAL A 9 -14.96 13.97 -0.53
N ILE A 10 -15.88 13.76 0.41
CA ILE A 10 -16.16 12.44 0.97
C ILE A 10 -16.92 11.71 -0.14
N PRO A 11 -16.37 10.64 -0.75
CA PRO A 11 -17.15 9.84 -1.69
C PRO A 11 -18.41 9.30 -0.98
N PRO A 12 -19.52 9.06 -1.71
CA PRO A 12 -20.81 8.66 -1.11
C PRO A 12 -20.77 7.29 -0.42
N ASP A 13 -19.64 6.60 -0.47
CA ASP A 13 -19.36 5.36 0.24
C ASP A 13 -18.47 5.74 1.43
N GLY A 14 -18.93 5.53 2.67
CA GLY A 14 -18.25 5.91 3.91
C GLY A 14 -16.89 5.23 4.17
N SER A 15 -16.21 4.78 3.13
CA SER A 15 -14.77 4.51 3.13
C SER A 15 -14.02 5.81 3.40
N VAL A 16 -13.80 6.10 4.68
CA VAL A 16 -12.57 6.75 5.11
C VAL A 16 -11.45 5.97 4.44
N CYS A 17 -10.86 6.56 3.40
CA CYS A 17 -9.73 6.00 2.68
C CYS A 17 -8.64 5.78 3.72
N SER A 18 -8.55 4.56 4.22
CA SER A 18 -7.55 4.20 5.20
C SER A 18 -6.25 4.20 4.42
N ASP A 19 -5.49 5.30 4.51
CA ASP A 19 -4.18 5.45 3.88
C ASP A 19 -3.17 4.39 4.35
N LEU A 20 -3.57 3.47 5.23
CA LEU A 20 -2.80 2.39 5.79
C LEU A 20 -3.46 1.06 5.46
N LEU A 21 -2.74 0.22 4.73
CA LEU A 21 -3.09 -1.16 4.44
C LEU A 21 -2.52 -2.08 5.51
N THR A 22 -3.26 -3.12 5.87
CA THR A 22 -2.69 -4.26 6.60
C THR A 22 -1.94 -5.16 5.63
N GLU A 23 -1.28 -6.19 6.13
CA GLU A 23 -0.61 -7.16 5.27
C GLU A 23 -1.56 -7.88 4.31
N GLN A 24 -2.76 -8.27 4.78
CA GLN A 24 -3.78 -8.90 3.93
C GLN A 24 -4.26 -7.93 2.84
N GLU A 25 -4.58 -6.70 3.22
CA GLU A 25 -5.00 -5.66 2.28
C GLU A 25 -3.92 -5.39 1.23
N LEU A 26 -2.64 -5.38 1.63
CA LEU A 26 -1.54 -5.20 0.70
C LEU A 26 -1.41 -6.37 -0.30
N ILE A 27 -1.63 -7.60 0.15
CA ILE A 27 -1.62 -8.81 -0.70
C ILE A 27 -2.71 -8.69 -1.77
N GLU A 28 -3.90 -8.26 -1.39
CA GLU A 28 -5.03 -8.04 -2.31
C GLU A 28 -4.77 -6.86 -3.24
N TYR A 29 -4.23 -5.75 -2.71
CA TYR A 29 -3.89 -4.54 -3.46
C TYR A 29 -2.86 -4.82 -4.57
N LEU A 30 -1.80 -5.55 -4.24
CA LEU A 30 -0.77 -5.97 -5.21
C LEU A 30 -1.22 -7.12 -6.11
N ARG A 31 -2.41 -7.69 -5.87
CA ARG A 31 -2.91 -8.90 -6.52
C ARG A 31 -1.88 -10.03 -6.53
N ILE A 32 -1.12 -10.18 -5.44
CA ILE A 32 -0.13 -11.26 -5.27
C ILE A 32 -0.70 -12.63 -5.68
N PRO A 33 -1.91 -13.06 -5.28
CA PRO A 33 -2.48 -14.34 -5.71
C PRO A 33 -2.65 -14.49 -7.23
N ALA A 34 -2.82 -13.38 -7.96
CA ALA A 34 -2.97 -13.42 -9.42
C ALA A 34 -1.63 -13.41 -10.15
N VAL A 35 -0.60 -12.76 -9.59
CA VAL A 35 0.73 -12.63 -10.21
C VAL A 35 1.75 -13.66 -9.70
N SER A 36 1.50 -14.23 -8.53
CA SER A 36 2.39 -15.17 -7.84
C SER A 36 1.63 -16.43 -7.47
N LYS A 37 2.18 -17.59 -7.84
CA LYS A 37 1.65 -18.91 -7.46
C LYS A 37 2.13 -19.36 -6.07
N ALA A 38 2.64 -18.44 -5.25
CA ALA A 38 3.13 -18.75 -3.93
C ALA A 38 1.97 -19.20 -3.02
N GLU A 39 2.18 -20.29 -2.29
CA GLU A 39 1.22 -20.77 -1.28
C GLU A 39 1.27 -19.89 -0.01
N ASP A 40 2.44 -19.28 0.28
CA ASP A 40 2.66 -18.41 1.44
C ASP A 40 2.86 -16.94 1.04
N TYR A 41 1.78 -16.16 1.06
CA TYR A 41 1.84 -14.73 0.74
C TYR A 41 2.67 -13.92 1.74
N HIS A 42 2.75 -14.35 3.01
CA HIS A 42 3.61 -13.73 4.01
C HIS A 42 5.09 -13.77 3.60
N ASN A 43 5.52 -14.89 2.99
CA ASN A 43 6.88 -15.02 2.50
C ASN A 43 7.14 -14.12 1.28
N VAL A 44 6.12 -13.93 0.41
CA VAL A 44 6.21 -12.97 -0.70
C VAL A 44 6.40 -11.55 -0.17
N ILE A 45 5.62 -11.13 0.83
CA ILE A 45 5.76 -9.81 1.46
C ILE A 45 7.13 -9.65 2.12
N ALA A 46 7.59 -10.66 2.86
CA ALA A 46 8.93 -10.65 3.47
C ALA A 46 10.04 -10.57 2.41
N HIS A 47 9.87 -11.25 1.28
CA HIS A 47 10.79 -11.19 0.16
C HIS A 47 10.78 -9.79 -0.49
N LEU A 48 9.61 -9.18 -0.70
CA LEU A 48 9.48 -7.80 -1.20
C LEU A 48 10.14 -6.79 -0.25
N LYS A 49 9.96 -6.96 1.07
CA LYS A 49 10.66 -6.16 2.08
C LYS A 49 12.18 -6.28 1.96
N ARG A 50 12.71 -7.48 1.72
CA ARG A 50 14.17 -7.71 1.64
C ARG A 50 14.79 -7.27 0.33
N VAL A 51 14.13 -7.52 -0.79
CA VAL A 51 14.73 -7.31 -2.13
C VAL A 51 14.44 -5.92 -2.67
N HIS A 52 13.28 -5.36 -2.34
CA HIS A 52 12.80 -4.11 -2.90
C HIS A 52 12.57 -3.02 -1.85
N ASP A 53 12.94 -3.25 -0.60
CA ASP A 53 12.76 -2.28 0.51
C ASP A 53 11.33 -1.75 0.59
N LEU A 54 10.36 -2.68 0.59
CA LEU A 54 8.94 -2.36 0.62
C LEU A 54 8.62 -1.41 1.80
N PRO A 55 7.98 -0.25 1.57
CA PRO A 55 7.74 0.72 2.63
C PRO A 55 6.69 0.23 3.62
N TYR A 56 7.03 0.22 4.91
CA TYR A 56 6.12 -0.13 6.00
C TYR A 56 6.33 0.80 7.20
N ILE A 57 5.28 0.97 7.99
CA ILE A 57 5.29 1.71 9.26
C ILE A 57 4.81 0.78 10.39
N HIS A 58 5.48 0.84 11.54
CA HIS A 58 5.03 0.13 12.74
C HIS A 58 4.15 1.02 13.59
N ILE A 59 2.83 0.77 13.59
CA ILE A 59 1.86 1.47 14.43
C ILE A 59 1.27 0.45 15.40
N CYS A 60 1.23 0.79 16.69
CA CYS A 60 0.67 -0.08 17.73
C CYS A 60 1.18 -1.54 17.69
N ARG A 61 2.48 -1.73 17.40
CA ARG A 61 3.16 -3.04 17.29
C ARG A 61 2.75 -3.88 16.07
N GLN A 62 2.00 -3.32 15.13
CA GLN A 62 1.62 -3.98 13.88
C GLN A 62 2.25 -3.27 12.68
N PRO A 63 2.82 -4.01 11.71
CA PRO A 63 3.26 -3.44 10.45
C PRO A 63 2.05 -3.05 9.60
N LEU A 64 2.00 -1.79 9.21
CA LEU A 64 1.03 -1.23 8.27
C LEU A 64 1.76 -0.65 7.07
N TYR A 65 1.07 -0.58 5.95
CA TYR A 65 1.66 -0.20 4.67
C TYR A 65 0.94 1.03 4.14
N PRO A 66 1.59 2.20 4.08
CA PRO A 66 0.93 3.41 3.61
C PRO A 66 0.61 3.30 2.12
N VAL A 67 -0.66 3.47 1.71
CA VAL A 67 -1.10 3.35 0.30
C VAL A 67 -0.29 4.25 -0.62
N ASN A 68 -0.08 5.51 -0.22
CA ASN A 68 0.71 6.46 -1.01
C ASN A 68 2.16 6.00 -1.17
N ALA A 69 2.78 5.49 -0.11
CA ALA A 69 4.15 4.99 -0.16
C ALA A 69 4.26 3.73 -1.03
N ILE A 70 3.29 2.82 -0.93
CA ILE A 70 3.23 1.61 -1.76
C ILE A 70 3.04 1.99 -3.23
N ARG A 71 2.17 2.95 -3.56
CA ARG A 71 1.99 3.43 -4.93
C ARG A 71 3.28 3.99 -5.49
N GLN A 72 3.94 4.91 -4.77
CA GLN A 72 5.22 5.47 -5.20
C GLN A 72 6.28 4.38 -5.38
N TRP A 73 6.34 3.43 -4.45
CA TRP A 73 7.25 2.29 -4.56
C TRP A 73 6.98 1.44 -5.81
N ILE A 74 5.71 1.16 -6.16
CA ILE A 74 5.35 0.46 -7.40
C ILE A 74 5.85 1.23 -8.63
N GLU A 75 5.70 2.55 -8.63
CA GLU A 75 6.19 3.40 -9.72
C GLU A 75 7.72 3.30 -9.84
N GLU A 76 8.45 3.41 -8.73
CA GLU A 76 9.91 3.34 -8.69
C GLU A 76 10.46 1.98 -9.17
N ILE A 77 9.87 0.86 -8.73
CA ILE A 77 10.29 -0.49 -9.18
C ILE A 77 9.94 -0.74 -10.65
N THR A 78 8.88 -0.11 -11.17
CA THR A 78 8.46 -0.27 -12.56
C THR A 78 9.34 0.57 -13.49
N ILE A 79 9.72 1.78 -13.06
CA ILE A 79 10.54 2.72 -13.83
C ILE A 79 12.02 2.31 -13.84
N SER A 80 12.51 1.65 -12.78
CA SER A 80 13.90 1.17 -12.66
C SER A 80 14.29 0.04 -13.64
N LYS A 81 13.37 -0.40 -14.52
CA LYS A 81 13.68 -1.27 -15.68
C LYS A 81 13.80 -0.48 -16.98
N LYS A 82 14.67 0.54 -17.02
CA LYS A 82 15.07 1.19 -18.27
C LYS A 82 16.51 0.86 -18.63
#